data_AF-A0A8H7ASQ9-F1
#
_entry.id   AF-A0A8H7ASQ9-F1
#
_cell.length_a   1.000
_cell.length_b   1.000
_cell.length_c   1.000
_cell.angle_alpha   90.00
_cell.angle_beta   90.00
_cell.angle_gamma   90.00
#
_symmetry.space_group_name_H-M   'P 1'
#
loop_
_entity.id
_entity.type
_entity.pdbx_description
1 polymer ?
#
loop_
_entity_poly.entity_id
_entity_poly.type
_entity_poly.pdbx_seq_one_letter_code
_entity_poly.pdbx_strand_id
1 'polypeptide(L)'
;MHFTTILTTAFLAIISGALAAPLAQSGSGSSSSNYFPSVTEIGWCLIPWNVDDCVKAQGHADIAAKAAQNLFPANTLHNGKGDAFRHCYWNARMTIDLGADNAKSIGDNHEDGSDGPEEEKRMDRANNASGRNIGASAGSYASAQEACRVAAVNGKLVTLK
;
A
#
# COMPACT_ATOMS: atom_id res chain seq x y z
N MET A 1 -43.16 64.86 -24.88
CA MET A 1 -42.15 65.77 -24.30
C MET A 1 -40.98 64.91 -23.86
N HIS A 2 -39.77 65.34 -24.23
CA HIS A 2 -38.46 64.73 -23.96
C HIS A 2 -38.30 64.36 -22.46
N PHE A 3 -37.52 63.36 -22.06
CA PHE A 3 -36.04 63.37 -22.10
C PHE A 3 -35.45 61.94 -21.93
N THR A 4 -34.39 61.69 -22.73
CA THR A 4 -33.12 60.97 -22.47
C THR A 4 -32.95 60.24 -21.12
N THR A 5 -32.28 59.09 -21.00
CA THR A 5 -30.84 58.91 -21.31
C THR A 5 -30.44 57.43 -21.22
N ILE A 6 -29.47 57.06 -22.07
CA ILE A 6 -28.69 55.81 -22.16
C ILE A 6 -27.87 55.58 -20.88
N LEU A 7 -27.67 54.33 -20.44
CA LEU A 7 -26.37 53.88 -19.87
C LEU A 7 -26.24 52.34 -19.80
N THR A 8 -25.37 51.84 -20.67
CA THR A 8 -24.35 50.77 -20.51
C THR A 8 -24.38 49.81 -19.31
N THR A 9 -24.30 48.52 -19.66
CA THR A 9 -23.52 47.42 -19.04
C THR A 9 -23.04 47.55 -17.59
N ALA A 10 -23.49 46.62 -16.75
CA ALA A 10 -22.60 45.90 -15.83
C ALA A 10 -23.26 44.57 -15.42
N PHE A 11 -22.73 43.47 -15.92
CA PHE A 11 -22.87 42.17 -15.26
C PHE A 11 -22.17 42.29 -13.91
N LEU A 12 -22.94 42.38 -12.81
CA LEU A 12 -22.37 42.21 -11.48
C LEU A 12 -22.24 40.71 -11.22
N ALA A 13 -21.04 40.19 -11.48
CA ALA A 13 -20.57 38.95 -10.89
C ALA A 13 -20.35 39.22 -9.40
N ILE A 14 -21.29 38.76 -8.55
CA ILE A 14 -21.02 38.64 -7.12
C ILE A 14 -20.50 37.23 -6.91
N ILE A 15 -19.17 37.13 -7.02
CA ILE A 15 -18.40 36.07 -6.40
C ILE A 15 -18.52 36.31 -4.90
N SER A 16 -18.98 35.32 -4.14
CA SER A 16 -18.43 34.92 -2.83
C SER A 16 -19.44 34.04 -2.09
N GLY A 17 -18.94 32.92 -1.58
CA GLY A 17 -19.69 32.08 -0.65
C GLY A 17 -19.83 30.64 -1.10
N ALA A 18 -18.78 30.04 -1.68
CA ALA A 18 -18.55 28.64 -1.38
C ALA A 18 -18.40 28.57 0.15
N LEU A 19 -19.45 28.09 0.83
CA LEU A 19 -19.30 27.64 2.20
C LEU A 19 -18.28 26.51 2.12
N ALA A 20 -17.05 26.85 2.47
CA ALA A 20 -16.00 25.88 2.72
C ALA A 20 -16.59 24.86 3.67
N ALA A 21 -16.87 23.67 3.14
CA ALA A 21 -16.94 22.49 3.97
C ALA A 21 -15.66 22.53 4.82
N PRO A 22 -15.74 22.37 6.15
CA PRO A 22 -14.53 22.19 6.92
C PRO A 22 -13.81 21.02 6.25
N LEU A 23 -12.57 21.28 5.81
CA LEU A 23 -11.61 20.23 5.50
C LEU A 23 -11.70 19.27 6.70
N ALA A 24 -12.38 18.14 6.49
CA ALA A 24 -12.19 16.99 7.33
C ALA A 24 -10.74 16.60 7.09
N GLN A 25 -9.85 17.20 7.86
CA GLN A 25 -8.49 16.76 8.05
C GLN A 25 -8.63 15.39 8.71
N SER A 26 -8.88 14.35 7.91
CA SER A 26 -8.74 12.98 8.35
C SER A 26 -7.26 12.83 8.67
N GLY A 27 -6.97 12.88 9.97
CA GLY A 27 -5.65 13.14 10.50
C GLY A 27 -4.57 12.27 9.86
N SER A 28 -3.63 12.94 9.21
CA SER A 28 -2.25 12.48 9.13
C SER A 28 -1.58 12.69 10.50
N GLY A 29 -2.18 12.10 11.53
CA GLY A 29 -1.54 11.87 12.81
C GLY A 29 -0.88 10.50 12.75
N SER A 30 0.15 10.35 11.90
CA SER A 30 1.08 9.25 12.07
C SER A 30 1.91 9.59 13.30
N SER A 31 1.29 9.44 14.48
CA SER A 31 2.04 9.27 15.71
C SER A 31 2.95 8.10 15.45
N SER A 32 4.23 8.41 15.32
CA SER A 32 5.36 7.53 15.51
C SER A 32 5.19 6.83 16.86
N SER A 33 4.36 5.79 16.88
CA SER A 33 4.38 4.76 17.90
C SER A 33 5.76 4.14 17.77
N ASN A 34 6.57 4.25 18.83
CA ASN A 34 7.93 3.73 18.94
C ASN A 34 7.95 2.19 18.91
N TYR A 35 7.38 1.58 17.87
CA TYR A 35 7.66 0.21 17.50
C TYR A 35 9.02 0.24 16.80
N PHE A 36 10.07 0.02 17.58
CA PHE A 36 11.38 -0.36 17.07
C PHE A 36 11.36 -1.88 16.93
N PRO A 37 11.35 -2.42 15.70
CA PRO A 37 11.56 -3.85 15.47
C PRO A 37 12.87 -4.28 16.13
N SER A 38 12.98 -5.54 16.54
CA SER A 38 14.23 -6.03 17.11
C SER A 38 15.40 -5.85 16.13
N VAL A 39 16.62 -5.66 16.63
CA VAL A 39 17.83 -5.54 15.77
C VAL A 39 18.01 -6.74 14.83
N THR A 40 17.40 -7.89 15.18
CA THR A 40 17.33 -9.12 14.38
C THR A 40 16.33 -9.02 13.22
N GLU A 41 15.20 -8.31 13.41
CA GLU A 41 14.18 -8.08 12.37
C GLU A 41 14.53 -6.93 11.41
N ILE A 42 15.40 -6.01 11.83
CA ILE A 42 15.83 -4.84 11.02
C ILE A 42 17.15 -5.07 10.26
N GLY A 43 17.98 -6.02 10.70
CA GLY A 43 19.35 -6.18 10.20
C GLY A 43 19.48 -6.40 8.69
N TRP A 44 18.52 -7.11 8.07
CA TRP A 44 18.53 -7.42 6.64
C TRP A 44 18.00 -6.28 5.76
N CYS A 45 17.35 -5.29 6.35
CA CYS A 45 16.80 -4.12 5.65
C CYS A 45 17.74 -2.90 5.71
N LEU A 46 18.53 -2.68 6.77
CA LEU A 46 19.34 -1.45 6.91
C LEU A 46 20.51 -1.29 5.94
N ILE A 47 20.81 -2.32 5.14
CA ILE A 47 21.90 -2.26 4.16
C ILE A 47 21.30 -2.77 2.84
N PRO A 48 21.09 -1.92 1.81
CA PRO A 48 21.50 -0.52 1.64
C PRO A 48 20.48 0.58 2.03
N TRP A 49 19.33 0.29 2.63
CA TRP A 49 18.29 1.31 2.89
C TRP A 49 18.50 2.13 4.17
N ASN A 50 17.88 3.32 4.20
CA ASN A 50 17.78 4.09 5.43
C ASN A 50 16.77 3.44 6.40
N VAL A 51 16.85 3.85 7.67
CA VAL A 51 15.95 3.36 8.73
C VAL A 51 14.48 3.65 8.41
N ASP A 52 14.17 4.78 7.78
CA ASP A 52 12.80 5.21 7.51
C ASP A 52 12.09 4.27 6.51
N ASP A 53 12.77 3.88 5.43
CA ASP A 53 12.22 2.97 4.42
C ASP A 53 12.01 1.57 5.00
N CYS A 54 12.90 1.14 5.91
CA CYS A 54 12.74 -0.12 6.64
C CYS A 54 11.57 -0.11 7.62
N VAL A 55 11.38 0.98 8.36
CA VAL A 55 10.23 1.14 9.26
C VAL A 55 8.93 1.16 8.47
N LYS A 56 8.89 1.84 7.32
CA LYS A 56 7.72 1.82 6.43
C LYS A 56 7.44 0.42 5.89
N ALA A 57 8.46 -0.27 5.39
CA ALA A 57 8.33 -1.63 4.88
C ALA A 57 7.80 -2.59 5.94
N GLN A 58 8.29 -2.50 7.18
CA GLN A 58 7.77 -3.27 8.31
C GLN A 58 6.30 -2.93 8.60
N GLY A 59 5.96 -1.65 8.68
CA GLY A 59 4.58 -1.23 8.90
C GLY A 59 3.62 -1.73 7.81
N HIS A 60 4.08 -1.80 6.56
CA HIS A 60 3.31 -2.42 5.48
C HIS A 60 3.16 -3.94 5.63
N ALA A 61 4.19 -4.63 6.11
CA ALA A 61 4.15 -6.07 6.38
C ALA A 61 3.13 -6.39 7.48
N ASP A 62 3.13 -5.64 8.58
CA ASP A 62 2.17 -5.81 9.69
C ASP A 62 0.73 -5.64 9.21
N ILE A 63 0.47 -4.60 8.41
CA ILE A 63 -0.86 -4.35 7.85
C ILE A 63 -1.28 -5.45 6.88
N ALA A 64 -0.36 -5.93 6.03
CA ALA A 64 -0.66 -7.01 5.09
C ALA A 64 -0.95 -8.34 5.82
N ALA A 65 -0.19 -8.65 6.87
CA ALA A 65 -0.42 -9.82 7.71
C ALA A 65 -1.77 -9.74 8.42
N LYS A 66 -2.12 -8.57 8.97
CA LYS A 66 -3.44 -8.37 9.60
C LYS A 66 -4.59 -8.48 8.60
N ALA A 67 -4.43 -7.91 7.40
CA ALA A 67 -5.42 -8.04 6.34
C ALA A 67 -5.59 -9.51 5.92
N ALA A 68 -4.52 -10.28 5.82
CA ALA A 68 -4.57 -11.70 5.48
C ALA A 68 -5.36 -12.50 6.52
N GLN A 69 -5.05 -12.30 7.81
CA GLN A 69 -5.77 -12.94 8.93
C GLN A 69 -7.27 -12.61 8.94
N ASN A 70 -7.65 -11.40 8.53
CA ASN A 70 -9.04 -10.96 8.51
C ASN A 70 -9.81 -11.48 7.29
N LEU A 71 -9.15 -11.66 6.14
CA LEU A 71 -9.80 -11.94 4.85
C LEU A 71 -9.76 -13.41 4.44
N PHE A 72 -8.84 -14.20 4.99
CA PHE A 72 -8.60 -15.58 4.57
C PHE A 72 -8.70 -16.57 5.74
N PRO A 73 -9.10 -17.83 5.49
CA PRO A 73 -9.11 -18.86 6.51
C PRO A 73 -7.73 -19.10 7.12
N ALA A 74 -7.68 -19.34 8.44
CA ALA A 74 -6.42 -19.49 9.18
C ALA A 74 -5.48 -20.58 8.62
N ASN A 75 -6.04 -21.67 8.11
CA ASN A 75 -5.28 -22.77 7.50
C ASN A 75 -4.66 -22.43 6.13
N THR A 76 -4.94 -21.24 5.58
CA THR A 76 -4.38 -20.76 4.31
C THR A 76 -3.33 -19.67 4.48
N LEU A 77 -3.04 -19.27 5.73
CA LEU A 77 -2.08 -18.21 6.06
C LEU A 77 -0.62 -18.62 5.93
N HIS A 78 -0.35 -19.87 5.58
CA HIS A 78 0.99 -20.38 5.29
C HIS A 78 0.95 -21.30 4.07
N ASN A 79 1.68 -20.90 3.02
CA ASN A 79 1.76 -21.52 1.70
C ASN A 79 0.44 -21.59 0.91
N GLY A 80 -0.63 -20.99 1.44
CA GLY A 80 -1.96 -20.98 0.84
C GLY A 80 -2.36 -19.60 0.32
N LYS A 81 -3.64 -19.44 -0.03
CA LYS A 81 -4.17 -18.19 -0.60
C LYS A 81 -3.99 -16.96 0.31
N GLY A 82 -4.14 -17.14 1.63
CA GLY A 82 -3.96 -16.04 2.58
C GLY A 82 -2.52 -15.57 2.66
N ASP A 83 -1.57 -16.51 2.58
CA ASP A 83 -0.15 -16.22 2.52
C ASP A 83 0.23 -15.50 1.22
N ALA A 84 -0.21 -16.05 0.09
CA ALA A 84 0.00 -15.46 -1.22
C ALA A 84 -0.55 -14.02 -1.30
N PHE A 85 -1.75 -13.80 -0.74
CA PHE A 85 -2.32 -12.46 -0.60
C PHE A 85 -1.44 -11.54 0.26
N ARG A 86 -0.93 -12.03 1.41
CA ARG A 86 -0.08 -11.25 2.32
C ARG A 86 1.15 -10.70 1.59
N HIS A 87 1.87 -11.55 0.87
CA HIS A 87 3.06 -11.18 0.10
C HIS A 87 2.74 -10.21 -1.06
N CYS A 88 1.66 -10.47 -1.79
CA CYS A 88 1.14 -9.55 -2.80
C CYS A 88 0.84 -8.17 -2.21
N TYR A 89 0.04 -8.12 -1.14
CA TYR A 89 -0.43 -6.84 -0.62
C TYR A 89 0.70 -6.05 0.04
N TRP A 90 1.61 -6.72 0.74
CA TRP A 90 2.81 -6.10 1.29
C TRP A 90 3.63 -5.39 0.21
N ASN A 91 3.97 -6.09 -0.88
CA ASN A 91 4.73 -5.51 -1.99
C ASN A 91 3.95 -4.42 -2.74
N ALA A 92 2.63 -4.54 -2.83
CA ALA A 92 1.80 -3.50 -3.43
C ALA A 92 1.84 -2.19 -2.61
N ARG A 93 1.75 -2.29 -1.28
CA ARG A 93 1.86 -1.12 -0.38
C ARG A 93 3.24 -0.48 -0.45
N MET A 94 4.30 -1.30 -0.37
CA MET A 94 5.67 -0.79 -0.54
C MET A 94 5.85 -0.11 -1.89
N THR A 95 5.27 -0.63 -2.97
CA THR A 95 5.38 0.00 -4.29
C THR A 95 4.71 1.37 -4.36
N ILE A 96 3.57 1.53 -3.70
CA ILE A 96 2.85 2.81 -3.64
C ILE A 96 3.69 3.89 -2.93
N ASP A 97 4.41 3.52 -1.85
CA ASP A 97 5.10 4.49 -1.00
C ASP A 97 6.59 4.67 -1.32
N LEU A 98 7.24 3.58 -1.72
CA LEU A 98 8.70 3.49 -1.89
C LEU A 98 9.10 3.31 -3.36
N GLY A 99 8.14 3.01 -4.24
CA GLY A 99 8.40 2.64 -5.63
C GLY A 99 8.75 1.15 -5.80
N ALA A 100 8.60 0.66 -7.04
CA ALA A 100 8.71 -0.76 -7.35
C ALA A 100 10.13 -1.32 -7.12
N ASP A 101 11.17 -0.53 -7.40
CA ASP A 101 12.57 -0.98 -7.26
C ASP A 101 12.95 -1.21 -5.80
N ASN A 102 12.60 -0.27 -4.92
CA ASN A 102 12.79 -0.42 -3.48
C ASN A 102 11.95 -1.57 -2.92
N ALA A 103 10.67 -1.66 -3.31
CA ALA A 103 9.81 -2.77 -2.90
C ALA A 103 10.40 -4.13 -3.32
N LYS A 104 10.97 -4.22 -4.53
CA LYS A 104 11.61 -5.45 -5.02
C LYS A 104 12.79 -5.82 -4.15
N SER A 105 13.68 -4.87 -3.93
CA SER A 105 14.95 -5.18 -3.29
C SER A 105 14.77 -5.46 -1.78
N ILE A 106 13.85 -4.75 -1.11
CA ILE A 106 13.46 -5.06 0.28
C ILE A 106 12.78 -6.43 0.35
N GLY A 107 11.82 -6.70 -0.54
CA GLY A 107 11.15 -7.99 -0.61
C GLY A 107 12.13 -9.13 -0.86
N ASP A 108 13.06 -8.96 -1.80
CA ASP A 108 14.07 -9.99 -2.12
C ASP A 108 14.99 -10.27 -0.94
N ASN A 109 15.47 -9.24 -0.24
CA ASN A 109 16.30 -9.40 0.95
C ASN A 109 15.56 -10.13 2.09
N HIS A 110 14.26 -9.87 2.26
CA HIS A 110 13.43 -10.60 3.25
C HIS A 110 13.39 -12.10 2.93
N GLU A 111 13.18 -12.46 1.66
CA GLU A 111 13.15 -13.87 1.27
C GLU A 111 14.55 -14.52 1.37
N ASP A 112 15.62 -13.80 1.05
CA ASP A 112 17.01 -14.29 1.18
C ASP A 112 17.40 -14.54 2.63
N GLY A 113 17.01 -13.63 3.54
CA GLY A 113 17.29 -13.74 4.97
C GLY A 113 16.40 -14.74 5.73
N SER A 114 15.36 -15.28 5.10
CA SER A 114 14.50 -16.30 5.71
C SER A 114 15.16 -17.69 5.71
N ASP A 115 14.90 -18.50 6.75
CA ASP A 115 15.37 -19.90 6.82
C ASP A 115 14.41 -20.88 6.11
N GLY A 116 13.43 -20.37 5.36
CA GLY A 116 12.39 -21.17 4.70
C GLY A 116 12.93 -22.05 3.56
N PRO A 117 12.22 -23.14 3.21
CA PRO A 117 12.50 -23.92 2.01
C PRO A 117 12.50 -23.06 0.73
N GLU A 118 13.35 -23.42 -0.23
CA GLU A 118 13.51 -22.70 -1.49
C GLU A 118 12.20 -22.61 -2.31
N GLU A 119 11.30 -23.57 -2.17
CA GLU A 119 9.97 -23.56 -2.80
C GLU A 119 9.03 -22.50 -2.20
N GLU A 120 9.09 -22.28 -0.89
CA GLU A 120 8.33 -21.22 -0.20
C GLU A 120 8.85 -19.85 -0.64
N LYS A 121 10.18 -19.66 -0.61
CA LYS A 121 10.82 -18.43 -1.12
C LYS A 121 10.42 -18.13 -2.56
N ARG A 122 10.30 -19.14 -3.43
CA ARG A 122 9.86 -18.96 -4.82
C ARG A 122 8.41 -18.51 -4.92
N MET A 123 7.52 -19.10 -4.13
CA MET A 123 6.13 -18.68 -4.04
C MET A 123 6.05 -17.22 -3.57
N ASP A 124 6.77 -16.88 -2.50
CA ASP A 124 6.76 -15.54 -1.91
C ASP A 124 7.33 -14.51 -2.87
N ARG A 125 8.46 -14.76 -3.54
CA ARG A 125 9.01 -13.88 -4.57
C ARG A 125 8.05 -13.66 -5.75
N ALA A 126 7.35 -14.70 -6.19
CA ALA A 126 6.38 -14.59 -7.28
C ALA A 126 5.17 -13.72 -6.89
N ASN A 127 4.69 -13.87 -5.65
CA ASN A 127 3.60 -13.08 -5.12
C ASN A 127 4.02 -11.64 -4.80
N ASN A 128 5.26 -11.44 -4.32
CA ASN A 128 5.90 -10.14 -4.17
C ASN A 128 5.93 -9.40 -5.52
N ALA A 129 6.36 -10.08 -6.60
CA ALA A 129 6.37 -9.51 -7.95
C ALA A 129 4.97 -9.11 -8.45
N SER A 130 3.97 -9.96 -8.21
CA SER A 130 2.57 -9.65 -8.52
C SER A 130 2.08 -8.42 -7.74
N GLY A 131 2.44 -8.34 -6.46
CA GLY A 131 2.19 -7.18 -5.60
C GLY A 131 2.74 -5.89 -6.17
N ARG A 132 4.00 -5.89 -6.64
CA ARG A 132 4.60 -4.69 -7.25
C ARG A 132 3.87 -4.23 -8.50
N ASN A 133 3.50 -5.16 -9.38
CA ASN A 133 2.73 -4.83 -10.58
C ASN A 133 1.35 -4.23 -10.24
N ILE A 134 0.68 -4.79 -9.23
CA ILE A 134 -0.59 -4.26 -8.73
C ILE A 134 -0.39 -2.88 -8.10
N GLY A 135 0.60 -2.72 -7.23
CA GLY A 135 0.90 -1.45 -6.57
C GLY A 135 1.22 -0.31 -7.53
N ALA A 136 1.95 -0.60 -8.62
CA ALA A 136 2.30 0.39 -9.64
C ALA A 136 1.08 0.94 -10.43
N SER A 137 -0.04 0.20 -10.46
CA SER A 137 -1.26 0.59 -11.16
C SER A 137 -2.42 0.94 -10.21
N ALA A 138 -2.26 0.69 -8.91
CA ALA A 138 -3.26 0.97 -7.90
C ALA A 138 -3.28 2.46 -7.53
N GLY A 139 -4.47 3.06 -7.51
CA GLY A 139 -4.64 4.46 -7.08
C GLY A 139 -4.68 4.65 -5.55
N SER A 140 -4.67 3.57 -4.78
CA SER A 140 -4.72 3.59 -3.30
C SER A 140 -4.39 2.21 -2.70
N TYR A 141 -4.06 2.16 -1.40
CA TYR A 141 -3.90 0.89 -0.69
C TYR A 141 -5.17 0.03 -0.68
N ALA A 142 -6.36 0.65 -0.67
CA ALA A 142 -7.62 -0.09 -0.70
C ALA A 142 -7.80 -0.80 -2.04
N SER A 143 -7.52 -0.11 -3.16
CA SER A 143 -7.56 -0.72 -4.49
C SER A 143 -6.49 -1.81 -4.67
N ALA A 144 -5.30 -1.63 -4.11
CA ALA A 144 -4.25 -2.65 -4.11
C ALA A 144 -4.65 -3.89 -3.28
N GLN A 145 -5.24 -3.68 -2.10
CA GLN A 145 -5.74 -4.77 -1.25
C GLN A 145 -6.77 -5.60 -2.00
N GLU A 146 -7.75 -4.93 -2.61
CA GLU A 146 -8.81 -5.62 -3.33
C GLU A 146 -8.27 -6.37 -4.56
N ALA A 147 -7.36 -5.75 -5.33
CA ALA A 147 -6.74 -6.40 -6.47
C ALA A 147 -5.94 -7.65 -6.06
N CYS A 148 -5.12 -7.57 -5.00
CA CYS A 148 -4.41 -8.74 -4.47
C CYS A 148 -5.37 -9.81 -3.94
N ARG A 149 -6.46 -9.42 -3.27
CA ARG A 149 -7.48 -10.34 -2.76
C ARG A 149 -8.16 -11.09 -3.90
N VAL A 150 -8.59 -10.37 -4.94
CA VAL A 150 -9.20 -10.95 -6.14
C VAL A 150 -8.23 -11.88 -6.85
N ALA A 151 -6.95 -11.50 -6.96
CA ALA A 151 -5.92 -12.35 -7.54
C ALA A 151 -5.75 -13.66 -6.75
N ALA A 152 -5.69 -13.60 -5.42
CA ALA A 152 -5.59 -14.77 -4.55
C ALA A 152 -6.81 -15.70 -4.67
N VAL A 153 -8.02 -15.14 -4.58
CA VAL A 153 -9.27 -15.92 -4.65
C VAL A 153 -9.40 -16.65 -5.98
N ASN A 154 -9.06 -15.97 -7.08
CA ASN A 154 -9.14 -16.50 -8.44
C ASN A 154 -7.95 -17.38 -8.85
N GLY A 155 -7.02 -17.69 -7.93
CA GLY A 155 -5.88 -18.56 -8.24
C GLY A 155 -4.86 -17.95 -9.20
N LYS A 156 -4.79 -16.62 -9.27
CA LYS A 156 -3.78 -15.89 -10.06
C LYS A 156 -2.46 -15.71 -9.32
N LEU A 157 -2.47 -15.89 -8.00
CA LEU A 157 -1.28 -15.91 -7.17
C LEU A 157 -0.78 -17.35 -6.98
N VAL A 158 0.52 -17.50 -6.74
CA VAL A 158 1.15 -18.82 -6.55
C VAL A 158 0.88 -19.31 -5.12
N THR A 159 0.50 -20.58 -4.98
CA THR A 159 0.37 -21.27 -3.69
C THR A 159 1.05 -22.63 -3.77
N LEU A 160 1.38 -23.23 -2.62
CA LEU A 160 1.83 -24.63 -2.53
C LEU A 160 0.76 -25.55 -1.90
N LYS A 161 -0.39 -24.98 -1.52
CA LYS A 161 -1.55 -25.64 -0.93
C LYS A 161 -2.85 -25.12 -1.53
#